data_AF-A0A1J9Q158-F1
#
_entry.id   AF-A0A1J9Q158-F1
#
_cell.length_a   1.000
_cell.length_b   1.000
_cell.length_c   1.000
_cell.angle_alpha   90.00
_cell.angle_beta   90.00
_cell.angle_gamma   90.00
#
_symmetry.space_group_name_H-M   'P 1'
#
loop_
_entity.id
_entity.type
_entity.pdbx_description
1 polymer ?
#
loop_
_entity_poly.entity_id
_entity_poly.type
_entity_poly.pdbx_seq_one_letter_code
_entity_poly.pdbx_strand_id
1 'polypeptide(L)'
;MGEQNLCHLPLDEHLVAAVSQLLDSAGVANVLWGNYLLTVYGIPSLTNDASFAVPDDMLLRAQKILQNAGLHLCTDLECTVVKLRSRPPPTNHFHLETEAVHVYLYPQSQVLPNISDLQNAEEQGQIISASDASLPRWQMGHGKGLSS
;
A
#
# COMPACT_ATOMS: atom_id res chain seq x y z
N MET A 1 -8.19 20.27 -11.99
CA MET A 1 -7.58 19.03 -11.49
C MET A 1 -8.35 18.70 -10.23
N GLY A 2 -9.28 17.75 -10.29
CA GLY A 2 -10.19 17.47 -9.18
C GLY A 2 -9.41 16.93 -7.99
N GLU A 3 -9.63 17.49 -6.82
CA GLU A 3 -9.13 16.96 -5.55
C GLU A 3 -9.72 15.55 -5.39
N GLN A 4 -8.94 14.52 -5.70
CA GLN A 4 -9.37 13.15 -5.47
C GLN A 4 -9.32 12.92 -3.96
N ASN A 5 -10.50 12.93 -3.32
CA ASN A 5 -10.60 12.61 -1.92
C ASN A 5 -10.59 11.09 -1.74
N LEU A 6 -9.42 10.57 -1.38
CA LEU A 6 -9.19 9.13 -1.27
C LEU A 6 -9.85 8.51 -0.02
N CYS A 7 -10.27 9.32 0.96
CA CYS A 7 -10.77 8.80 2.25
C CYS A 7 -12.11 8.05 2.15
N HIS A 8 -12.86 8.25 1.07
CA HIS A 8 -14.17 7.61 0.84
C HIS A 8 -14.09 6.35 -0.04
N LEU A 9 -12.92 6.02 -0.60
CA LEU A 9 -12.79 4.86 -1.47
C LEU A 9 -12.78 3.56 -0.65
N PRO A 10 -13.48 2.50 -1.11
CA PRO A 10 -13.38 1.18 -0.50
C PRO A 10 -11.97 0.60 -0.70
N LEU A 11 -11.58 -0.38 0.14
CA LEU A 11 -10.33 -1.11 -0.06
C LEU A 11 -10.44 -2.09 -1.23
N ASP A 12 -10.15 -1.60 -2.43
CA ASP A 12 -10.13 -2.36 -3.65
C ASP A 12 -8.98 -1.93 -4.57
N GLU A 13 -8.96 -2.49 -5.78
CA GLU A 13 -7.92 -2.18 -6.77
C GLU A 13 -7.92 -0.69 -7.15
N HIS A 14 -9.05 0.00 -7.03
CA HIS A 14 -9.16 1.42 -7.34
C HIS A 14 -8.47 2.29 -6.29
N LEU A 15 -8.67 2.03 -4.99
CA LEU A 15 -7.95 2.75 -3.94
C LEU A 15 -6.43 2.54 -4.08
N VAL A 16 -6.00 1.30 -4.29
CA VAL A 16 -4.57 0.98 -4.40
C VAL A 16 -3.94 1.63 -5.63
N ALA A 17 -4.60 1.54 -6.78
CA ALA A 17 -4.16 2.21 -8.00
C ALA A 17 -4.14 3.73 -7.83
N ALA A 18 -5.15 4.33 -7.19
CA ALA A 18 -5.21 5.77 -6.98
C ALA A 18 -4.10 6.27 -6.05
N VAL A 19 -3.79 5.55 -4.97
CA VAL A 19 -2.66 5.87 -4.08
C VAL A 19 -1.33 5.75 -4.83
N SER A 20 -1.13 4.67 -5.58
CA SER A 20 0.10 4.44 -6.35
C SER A 20 0.30 5.52 -7.41
N GLN A 21 -0.71 5.81 -8.22
CA GLN A 21 -0.68 6.87 -9.25
C GLN A 21 -0.44 8.25 -8.65
N LEU A 22 -1.03 8.54 -7.49
CA LEU A 22 -0.83 9.81 -6.80
C LEU A 22 0.63 9.99 -6.37
N LEU A 23 1.25 8.95 -5.80
CA LEU A 23 2.66 8.96 -5.43
C LEU A 23 3.57 9.06 -6.67
N ASP A 24 3.30 8.27 -7.71
CA ASP A 24 4.06 8.26 -8.96
C ASP A 24 4.02 9.63 -9.66
N SER A 25 2.82 10.22 -9.78
CA SER A 25 2.64 11.55 -10.39
C SER A 25 3.37 12.68 -9.64
N ALA A 26 3.64 12.47 -8.35
CA ALA A 26 4.40 13.37 -7.51
C ALA A 26 5.91 13.05 -7.48
N GLY A 27 6.37 12.06 -8.26
CA GLY A 27 7.76 11.63 -8.33
C GLY A 27 8.22 10.84 -7.11
N VAL A 28 7.31 10.16 -6.42
CA VAL A 28 7.60 9.29 -5.27
C VAL A 28 7.44 7.84 -5.70
N ALA A 29 8.55 7.14 -5.87
CA ALA A 29 8.53 5.72 -6.16
C ALA A 29 7.83 4.97 -5.02
N ASN A 30 7.00 3.98 -5.37
CA ASN A 30 6.26 3.19 -4.41
C ASN A 30 6.10 1.74 -4.87
N VAL A 31 6.06 0.81 -3.91
CA VAL A 31 5.80 -0.60 -4.16
C VAL A 31 4.72 -1.09 -3.23
N LEU A 32 3.69 -1.71 -3.79
CA LEU A 32 2.65 -2.40 -3.01
C LEU A 32 3.27 -3.56 -2.23
N TRP A 33 2.97 -3.61 -0.94
CA TRP A 33 3.52 -4.57 0.01
C TRP A 33 2.43 -5.10 0.94
N GLY A 34 2.78 -6.10 1.76
CA GLY A 34 1.97 -6.55 2.87
C GLY A 34 0.75 -7.35 2.44
N ASN A 35 -0.33 -7.24 3.21
CA ASN A 35 -1.46 -8.16 3.10
C ASN A 35 -2.25 -7.98 1.79
N TYR A 36 -2.38 -6.75 1.29
CA TYR A 36 -3.08 -6.52 0.03
C TYR A 36 -2.37 -7.17 -1.16
N LEU A 37 -1.05 -7.30 -1.12
CA LEU A 37 -0.29 -8.02 -2.15
C LEU A 37 -0.76 -9.49 -2.25
N LEU A 38 -1.06 -10.14 -1.13
CA LEU A 38 -1.60 -11.51 -1.12
C LEU A 38 -2.97 -11.58 -1.80
N THR A 39 -3.82 -10.57 -1.56
CA THR A 39 -5.13 -10.44 -2.23
C THR A 39 -4.98 -10.29 -3.74
N VAL A 40 -4.00 -9.50 -4.22
CA VAL A 40 -3.69 -9.38 -5.66
C VAL A 40 -3.33 -10.75 -6.25
N TYR A 41 -2.58 -11.58 -5.52
CA TYR A 41 -2.25 -12.96 -5.95
C TYR A 41 -3.36 -14.01 -5.68
N GLY A 42 -4.59 -13.58 -5.36
CA GLY A 42 -5.75 -14.46 -5.21
C GLY A 42 -5.83 -15.19 -3.87
N ILE A 43 -4.98 -14.84 -2.89
CA ILE A 43 -5.03 -15.36 -1.53
C ILE A 43 -5.93 -14.44 -0.70
N PRO A 44 -7.08 -14.91 -0.17
CA PRO A 44 -7.95 -14.08 0.64
C PRO A 44 -7.23 -13.64 1.92
N SER A 45 -6.99 -12.32 2.05
CA SER A 45 -6.48 -11.73 3.28
C SER A 45 -7.61 -11.41 4.25
N LEU A 46 -7.37 -11.60 5.55
CA LEU A 46 -8.27 -11.26 6.65
C LEU A 46 -8.11 -9.82 7.13
N THR A 47 -7.21 -9.04 6.52
CA THR A 47 -6.91 -7.67 6.96
C THR A 47 -7.34 -6.64 5.93
N ASN A 48 -7.98 -5.58 6.43
CA ASN A 48 -8.42 -4.44 5.65
C ASN A 48 -7.31 -3.37 5.62
N ASP A 49 -6.17 -3.68 5.00
CA ASP A 49 -5.09 -2.71 4.82
C ASP A 49 -4.45 -2.79 3.43
N ALA A 50 -3.95 -1.66 2.94
CA ALA A 50 -3.03 -1.55 1.81
C ALA A 50 -1.72 -0.91 2.27
N SER A 51 -0.60 -1.59 2.04
CA SER A 51 0.71 -1.13 2.47
C SER A 51 1.58 -0.75 1.27
N PHE A 52 2.31 0.35 1.38
CA PHE A 52 3.26 0.79 0.35
C PHE A 52 4.65 0.98 0.95
N ALA A 53 5.65 0.39 0.31
CA ALA A 53 7.05 0.69 0.56
C ALA A 53 7.46 1.90 -0.29
N VAL A 54 8.12 2.88 0.32
CA VAL A 54 8.62 4.09 -0.36
C VAL A 54 10.07 4.35 0.03
N PRO A 55 10.89 5.02 -0.81
CA PRO A 55 12.25 5.38 -0.44
C PRO A 55 12.28 6.14 0.88
N ASP A 56 13.21 5.77 1.75
CA ASP A 56 13.33 6.28 3.13
C ASP A 56 13.37 7.82 3.19
N ASP A 57 14.08 8.45 2.25
CA ASP A 57 14.24 9.90 2.13
C ASP A 57 12.98 10.61 1.60
N MET A 58 12.07 9.88 0.94
CA MET A 58 10.82 10.38 0.37
C MET A 58 9.60 10.13 1.27
N LEU A 59 9.76 9.44 2.39
CA LEU A 59 8.67 9.06 3.29
C LEU A 59 7.85 10.27 3.80
N LEU A 60 8.53 11.34 4.23
CA LEU A 60 7.86 12.57 4.69
C LEU A 60 7.09 13.26 3.55
N ARG A 61 7.60 13.17 2.31
CA ARG A 61 6.95 13.72 1.13
C ARG A 61 5.70 12.91 0.79
N ALA A 62 5.81 11.58 0.77
CA ALA A 62 4.71 10.64 0.57
C ALA A 62 3.59 10.90 1.59
N GLN A 63 3.94 11.04 2.87
CA GLN A 63 3.00 11.35 3.94
C GLN A 63 2.20 12.62 3.63
N LYS A 64 2.88 13.73 3.29
CA LYS A 64 2.21 15.01 2.99
C LYS A 64 1.30 14.92 1.76
N ILE A 65 1.71 14.18 0.72
CA ILE A 65 0.91 13.97 -0.48
C ILE A 65 -0.42 13.27 -0.11
N LEU A 66 -0.36 12.19 0.66
CA LEU A 66 -1.55 11.47 1.08
C LEU A 66 -2.45 12.31 2.00
N GLN A 67 -1.87 13.09 2.92
CA GLN A 67 -2.64 14.03 3.75
C GLN A 67 -3.38 15.08 2.92
N ASN A 68 -2.73 15.62 1.89
CA ASN A 68 -3.35 16.59 0.99
C ASN A 68 -4.44 15.96 0.10
N ALA A 69 -4.41 14.64 -0.09
CA ALA A 69 -5.45 13.88 -0.80
C ALA A 69 -6.59 13.40 0.11
N GLY A 70 -6.67 13.93 1.34
CA GLY A 70 -7.76 13.67 2.28
C GLY A 70 -7.52 12.52 3.25
N LEU A 71 -6.36 11.84 3.21
CA LEU A 71 -6.07 10.79 4.19
C LEU A 71 -5.67 11.39 5.54
N HIS A 72 -6.34 10.96 6.60
CA HIS A 72 -6.01 11.40 7.95
C HIS A 72 -4.90 10.55 8.55
N LEU A 73 -3.72 11.15 8.76
CA LEU A 73 -2.62 10.52 9.48
C LEU A 73 -3.07 10.25 10.92
N CYS A 74 -2.91 9.01 11.37
CA CYS A 74 -3.16 8.66 12.75
C CYS A 74 -1.98 9.08 13.64
N THR A 75 -2.29 9.81 14.71
CA THR A 75 -1.33 10.20 15.75
C THR A 75 -1.59 9.50 17.08
N ASP A 76 -2.56 8.57 17.12
CA ASP A 76 -2.92 7.85 18.33
C ASP A 76 -1.89 6.74 18.63
N LEU A 77 -1.14 6.93 19.71
CA LEU A 77 -0.17 5.95 20.21
C LEU A 77 -0.85 4.67 20.71
N GLU A 78 -2.13 4.75 21.07
CA GLU A 78 -2.92 3.63 21.56
C GLU A 78 -3.68 2.90 20.46
N CYS A 79 -3.49 3.31 19.19
CA CYS A 79 -4.14 2.71 18.03
C CYS A 79 -3.84 1.21 17.93
N THR A 80 -4.87 0.43 17.57
CA THR A 80 -4.77 -1.04 17.46
C THR A 80 -3.73 -1.46 16.41
N VAL A 81 -3.51 -0.66 15.36
CA VAL A 81 -2.46 -0.90 14.35
C VAL A 81 -1.07 -0.85 15.00
N VAL A 82 -0.83 0.17 15.83
CA VAL A 82 0.42 0.37 16.57
C VAL A 82 0.64 -0.74 17.61
N LYS A 83 -0.43 -1.15 18.31
CA LYS A 83 -0.33 -2.10 19.42
C LYS A 83 -0.27 -3.57 19.02
N LEU A 84 -1.02 -3.97 17.98
CA LEU A 84 -1.38 -5.39 17.82
C LEU A 84 -1.02 -6.00 16.45
N ARG A 85 -0.90 -5.24 15.36
CA ARG A 85 -1.10 -5.86 14.02
C ARG A 85 0.03 -5.75 13.01
N SER A 86 0.94 -4.80 13.11
CA SER A 86 1.92 -4.61 12.03
C SER A 86 3.34 -4.89 12.50
N ARG A 87 3.95 -5.96 11.98
CA ARG A 87 5.39 -6.23 12.12
C ARG A 87 6.02 -6.42 10.74
N PRO A 88 6.94 -5.54 10.33
CA PRO A 88 7.37 -4.33 11.04
C PRO A 88 6.22 -3.30 11.25
N PRO A 89 6.31 -2.42 12.27
CA PRO A 89 5.35 -1.34 12.44
C PRO A 89 5.52 -0.32 11.30
N PRO A 90 4.43 0.17 10.69
CA PRO A 90 4.52 1.19 9.66
C PRO A 90 4.99 2.50 10.28
N THR A 91 5.70 3.31 9.52
CA THR A 91 6.08 4.65 9.97
C THR A 91 4.91 5.61 9.93
N ASN A 92 4.03 5.46 8.92
CA ASN A 92 2.80 6.22 8.83
C ASN A 92 1.63 5.27 8.59
N HIS A 93 0.52 5.51 9.29
CA HIS A 93 -0.74 4.86 8.99
C HIS A 93 -1.87 5.88 8.90
N PHE A 94 -2.79 5.62 7.99
CA PHE A 94 -3.89 6.50 7.66
C PHE A 94 -5.21 5.74 7.80
N HIS A 95 -6.17 6.36 8.48
CA HIS A 95 -7.53 5.84 8.56
C HIS A 95 -8.37 6.41 7.43
N LEU A 96 -9.11 5.54 6.75
CA LEU A 96 -10.16 5.96 5.82
C LEU A 96 -11.49 6.08 6.58
N GLU A 97 -12.43 6.84 6.03
CA GLU A 97 -13.76 7.02 6.65
C GLU A 97 -14.60 5.74 6.56
N THR A 98 -14.33 4.89 5.57
CA THR A 98 -14.89 3.54 5.51
C THR A 98 -14.30 2.69 6.62
N GLU A 99 -15.15 2.22 7.53
CA GLU A 99 -14.70 1.55 8.74
C GLU A 99 -13.75 0.37 8.46
N ALA A 100 -12.68 0.32 9.26
CA ALA A 100 -11.61 -0.68 9.27
C ALA A 100 -10.62 -0.69 8.09
N VAL A 101 -10.70 0.23 7.11
CA VAL A 101 -9.70 0.32 6.02
C VAL A 101 -8.53 1.22 6.42
N HIS A 102 -7.31 0.74 6.17
CA HIS A 102 -6.08 1.48 6.48
C HIS A 102 -5.12 1.51 5.30
N VAL A 103 -4.43 2.64 5.13
CA VAL A 103 -3.25 2.74 4.24
C VAL A 103 -2.01 2.90 5.09
N TYR A 104 -0.96 2.14 4.78
CA TYR A 104 0.32 2.16 5.50
C TYR A 104 1.46 2.59 4.59
N LEU A 105 2.39 3.38 5.13
CA LEU A 105 3.68 3.65 4.51
C LEU A 105 4.80 3.02 5.32
N TYR A 106 5.67 2.33 4.59
CA TYR A 106 6.87 1.71 5.08
C TYR A 106 8.11 2.31 4.41
N PRO A 107 9.19 2.59 5.16
CA PRO A 107 10.48 2.85 4.56
C PRO A 107 10.96 1.60 3.83
N GLN A 108 11.42 1.78 2.60
CA GLN A 108 11.91 0.73 1.73
C GLN A 108 12.95 -0.14 2.44
N SER A 109 13.90 0.47 3.16
CA SER A 109 14.98 -0.25 3.85
C SER A 109 14.48 -1.26 4.88
N GLN A 110 13.27 -1.08 5.42
CA GLN A 110 12.70 -1.92 6.47
C GLN A 110 12.00 -3.17 5.93
N VAL A 111 11.36 -3.06 4.76
CA VAL A 111 10.53 -4.13 4.18
C VAL A 111 11.12 -4.74 2.91
N LEU A 112 11.97 -3.98 2.20
CA LEU A 112 12.63 -4.38 0.95
C LEU A 112 14.14 -4.06 1.00
N PRO A 113 14.90 -4.57 1.99
CA PRO A 113 16.32 -4.22 2.19
C PRO A 113 17.24 -4.64 1.03
N ASN A 114 16.82 -5.60 0.20
CA ASN A 114 17.60 -6.10 -0.94
C ASN A 114 17.39 -5.31 -2.22
N ILE A 115 16.43 -4.39 -2.24
CA ILE A 115 16.23 -3.46 -3.34
C ILE A 115 16.91 -2.17 -2.91
N SER A 116 17.92 -1.72 -3.63
CA SER A 116 18.68 -0.51 -3.26
C SER A 116 18.04 0.77 -3.81
N ASP A 117 17.34 0.66 -4.94
CA ASP A 117 16.67 1.77 -5.59
C ASP A 117 15.42 1.25 -6.30
N LEU A 118 14.25 1.73 -5.86
CA LEU A 118 12.98 1.32 -6.42
C LEU A 118 12.79 1.81 -7.87
N GLN A 119 13.28 3.00 -8.21
CA GLN A 119 13.15 3.52 -9.59
C GLN A 119 13.96 2.66 -10.56
N ASN A 120 15.22 2.37 -10.20
CA ASN A 120 16.05 1.47 -11.00
C ASN A 120 15.51 0.04 -11.05
N ALA A 121 14.87 -0.46 -9.99
CA ALA A 121 14.25 -1.78 -9.98
C ALA A 121 13.05 -1.87 -10.93
N GLU A 122 12.26 -0.80 -11.05
CA GLU A 122 11.16 -0.71 -12.02
C GLU A 122 11.70 -0.70 -13.46
N GLU A 123 12.72 0.12 -13.75
CA GLU A 123 13.37 0.18 -15.07
C GLU A 123 13.98 -1.17 -15.50
N GLN A 124 14.45 -1.97 -14.53
CA GLN A 124 14.99 -3.31 -14.75
C GLN A 124 13.92 -4.41 -14.80
N GLY A 125 12.63 -4.07 -14.62
CA GLY A 125 11.51 -5.01 -14.61
C GLY A 125 11.49 -5.95 -13.39
N GLN A 126 12.14 -5.57 -12.29
CA GLN A 126 12.19 -6.35 -11.04
C GLN A 126 10.97 -6.10 -10.16
N ILE A 127 10.30 -4.96 -10.33
CA ILE A 127 9.04 -4.60 -9.68
C ILE A 127 8.09 -4.04 -10.75
N ILE A 128 6.79 -4.12 -10.46
CA ILE A 128 5.72 -3.65 -11.35
C ILE A 128 4.84 -2.69 -10.54
N SER A 129 4.41 -1.59 -11.15
CA SER A 129 3.51 -0.62 -10.51
C SER A 129 2.24 -1.29 -10.01
N ALA A 130 1.75 -0.87 -8.84
CA ALA A 130 0.50 -1.39 -8.26
C ALA A 130 -0.74 -1.02 -9.09
N SER A 131 -0.59 -0.07 -10.02
CA SER A 131 -1.63 0.34 -10.97
C SER A 131 -1.50 -0.30 -12.35
N ASP A 132 -0.51 -1.19 -12.54
CA ASP A 132 -0.22 -1.80 -13.82
C ASP A 132 -1.31 -2.79 -14.26
N ALA A 133 -1.75 -2.67 -15.51
CA ALA A 133 -2.82 -3.47 -16.08
C ALA A 133 -2.46 -4.96 -16.29
N SER A 134 -1.18 -5.31 -16.19
CA SER A 134 -0.67 -6.69 -16.26
C SER A 134 -0.80 -7.45 -14.93
N LEU A 135 -1.12 -6.75 -13.83
CA LEU A 135 -1.41 -7.40 -12.56
C LEU A 135 -2.63 -8.32 -12.73
N PRO A 136 -2.61 -9.52 -12.11
CA PRO A 136 -3.76 -10.41 -12.16
C PRO A 136 -4.96 -9.68 -11.57
N ARG A 137 -6.04 -9.57 -12.36
CA ARG A 137 -7.34 -9.16 -11.81
C ARG A 137 -7.69 -10.12 -10.69
N TRP A 138 -8.25 -9.58 -9.61
CA TRP A 138 -8.73 -10.42 -8.53
C TRP A 138 -9.66 -11.51 -9.08
N GLN A 139 -9.30 -12.76 -8.84
CA GLN A 139 -10.10 -13.93 -9.13
C GLN A 139 -10.13 -14.79 -7.86
N MET A 140 -11.32 -15.22 -7.43
CA MET A 140 -11.44 -16.18 -6.33
C MET A 140 -10.67 -17.46 -6.67
N GLY A 141 -9.60 -17.72 -5.90
CA GLY A 141 -8.85 -18.96 -5.97
C GLY A 141 -9.75 -20.15 -5.61
N HIS A 142 -9.99 -21.05 -6.56
CA HIS A 142 -10.57 -22.36 -6.29
C HIS A 142 -9.46 -23.28 -5.76
N GLY A 143 -8.99 -23.03 -4.54
CA GLY A 143 -7.99 -23.86 -3.88
C GLY A 143 -8.52 -25.28 -3.66
N LYS A 144 -8.39 -26.16 -4.67
CA LYS A 144 -8.52 -27.61 -4.47
C LYS A 144 -7.23 -28.10 -3.84
N GLY A 145 -7.12 -27.96 -2.52
CA GLY A 145 -6.11 -28.69 -1.75
C GLY A 145 -6.36 -30.19 -1.94
N LEU A 146 -5.48 -30.86 -2.69
CA LEU A 146 -5.37 -32.31 -2.69
C LEU A 146 -4.62 -32.68 -1.40
N SER A 147 -5.37 -33.11 -0.38
CA SER A 147 -4.79 -33.90 0.70
C SER A 147 -4.32 -35.23 0.11
N SER A 148 -3.01 -35.45 0.08
CA SER A 148 -2.42 -36.80 -0.10
C SER A 148 -2.20 -37.44 1.25
#